data_AF-A0A0C2G6G6-F1
#
_entry.id   AF-A0A0C2G6G6-F1
#
_cell.length_a   1.000
_cell.length_b   1.000
_cell.length_c   1.000
_cell.angle_alpha   90.00
_cell.angle_beta   90.00
_cell.angle_gamma   90.00
#
_symmetry.space_group_name_H-M   'P 1'
#
loop_
_entity.id
_entity.type
_entity.pdbx_description
1 polymer ?
#
loop_
_entity_poly.entity_id
_entity_poly.type
_entity_poly.pdbx_seq_one_letter_code
_entity_poly.pdbx_strand_id
1 'polypeptide(L)' 'MIDLNESFYDCAFTDECTIQRCARLVQDNAPAHTSGFTKTKLKEWAVDVLQWPAESPDLNPIELV' A
#
# COMPACT_ATOMS: atom_id res chain seq x y z
N MET A 1 24.00 17.62 4.42
CA MET A 1 23.66 16.20 4.27
C MET A 1 22.30 16.04 4.91
N ILE A 2 21.28 15.78 4.09
CA ILE A 2 19.91 15.59 4.57
C ILE A 2 19.81 14.11 4.91
N ASP A 3 19.58 13.79 6.18
CA ASP A 3 19.48 12.42 6.65
C ASP A 3 18.26 11.74 6.00
N LEU A 4 18.52 10.77 5.14
CA LEU A 4 17.52 9.95 4.43
C LEU A 4 16.96 8.85 5.36
N ASN A 5 16.45 9.23 6.53
CA ASN A 5 15.80 8.29 7.44
C ASN A 5 14.39 8.76 7.82
N GLU A 6 13.58 9.11 6.85
CA GLU A 6 12.12 9.04 7.04
C GLU A 6 11.69 7.61 6.73
N SER A 7 11.98 6.72 7.67
CA SER A 7 11.27 5.45 7.73
C SER A 7 9.80 5.79 7.94
N PHE A 8 8.92 5.26 7.09
CA PHE A 8 7.47 5.49 7.07
C PHE A 8 6.73 5.33 8.44
N TYR A 9 7.43 4.89 9.49
CA TYR A 9 6.99 4.92 10.88
C TYR A 9 6.71 6.33 11.43
N ASP A 10 7.25 7.39 10.81
CA ASP A 10 7.06 8.78 11.27
C ASP A 10 5.85 9.49 10.64
N CYS A 11 5.05 8.79 9.82
CA CYS A 11 3.70 9.29 9.52
C CYS A 11 2.88 9.25 10.81
N ALA A 12 2.70 10.44 11.42
CA ALA A 12 1.96 10.73 12.65
C ALA A 12 0.44 10.41 12.60
N PHE A 13 0.05 9.40 11.84
CA PHE A 13 -1.30 8.86 11.77
C PHE A 13 -1.17 7.34 11.92
N THR A 14 -0.95 6.89 13.15
CA THR A 14 -1.96 6.13 13.91
C THR A 14 -1.29 5.34 15.04
N ASP A 15 -1.94 5.30 16.20
CA ASP A 15 -1.70 4.38 17.32
C ASP A 15 -1.95 2.88 16.92
N GLU A 16 -1.66 2.46 15.68
CA GLU A 16 -2.18 1.24 15.04
C GLU A 16 -1.09 0.28 14.53
N CYS A 17 -0.02 0.06 15.31
CA CYS A 17 0.85 -1.11 15.09
C CYS A 17 0.05 -2.45 15.10
N THR A 18 -1.20 -2.42 15.58
CA THR A 18 -2.16 -3.53 15.55
C THR A 18 -2.90 -3.69 14.20
N ILE A 19 -3.14 -2.63 13.41
CA ILE A 19 -3.92 -2.72 12.15
C ILE A 19 -3.13 -3.36 11.01
N GLN A 20 -1.81 -3.21 11.00
CA GLN A 20 -0.95 -3.89 10.01
C GLN A 20 -1.06 -5.43 10.04
N ARG A 21 -1.59 -6.02 11.12
CA ARG A 21 -1.84 -7.48 11.21
C ARG A 21 -3.21 -7.93 10.69
N CYS A 22 -4.16 -7.02 10.46
CA CYS A 22 -5.54 -7.37 10.09
C CYS A 22 -6.02 -6.75 8.76
N ALA A 23 -5.27 -5.80 8.19
CA ALA A 23 -5.65 -5.12 6.96
C ALA A 23 -4.87 -5.66 5.74
N ARG A 24 -5.54 -5.67 4.58
CA ARG A 24 -4.93 -5.95 3.28
C ARG A 24 -5.06 -4.72 2.39
N LEU A 25 -3.95 -4.31 1.79
CA LEU A 25 -3.92 -3.21 0.85
C LEU A 25 -4.60 -3.63 -0.47
N VAL A 26 -5.51 -2.78 -0.95
CA VAL A 26 -6.13 -2.88 -2.28
C VAL A 26 -5.63 -1.71 -3.12
N GLN A 27 -5.11 -2.00 -4.31
CA GLN A 27 -4.67 -1.00 -5.29
C GLN A 27 -5.00 -1.54 -6.70
N ASP A 28 -5.22 -0.63 -7.64
CA ASP A 28 -5.45 -0.99 -9.04
C ASP A 28 -4.12 -1.42 -9.71
N ASN A 29 -4.22 -1.86 -10.97
CA ASN A 29 -3.07 -2.37 -11.72
C ASN A 29 -2.32 -1.26 -12.47
N ALA A 30 -2.36 -0.01 -12.01
CA ALA A 30 -1.62 1.06 -12.69
C ALA A 30 -0.10 0.75 -12.72
N PRO A 31 0.65 1.25 -13.73
CA PRO A 31 2.08 0.91 -13.89
C PRO A 31 2.94 1.21 -12.66
N ALA A 32 2.60 2.24 -11.88
CA ALA A 32 3.31 2.59 -10.64
C ALA A 32 3.16 1.51 -9.55
N HIS A 33 1.96 0.94 -9.40
CA HIS A 33 1.63 -0.09 -8.42
C HIS A 33 2.21 -1.45 -8.80
N THR A 34 2.32 -1.74 -10.10
CA THR A 34 2.86 -3.00 -10.62
C THR A 34 4.39 -3.01 -10.77
N SER A 35 5.03 -1.85 -10.59
CA SER A 35 6.48 -1.68 -10.73
C SER A 35 7.28 -2.54 -9.75
N GLY A 36 8.48 -2.98 -10.17
CA GLY A 36 9.36 -3.80 -9.33
C GLY A 36 9.80 -3.08 -8.05
N PHE A 37 10.00 -1.76 -8.13
CA PHE A 37 10.34 -0.94 -6.97
C PHE A 37 9.23 -0.96 -5.92
N THR A 38 7.99 -0.67 -6.32
CA THR A 38 6.83 -0.65 -5.42
C THR A 38 6.59 -2.01 -4.79
N LYS A 39 6.64 -3.10 -5.58
CA LYS A 39 6.50 -4.47 -5.05
C LYS A 39 7.58 -4.81 -4.03
N THR A 40 8.82 -4.42 -4.28
CA THR A 40 9.94 -4.66 -3.36
C THR A 40 9.74 -3.89 -2.06
N LYS A 41 9.33 -2.62 -2.13
CA LYS A 41 9.05 -1.80 -0.95
C LYS A 41 7.90 -2.33 -0.11
N LEU A 42 6.79 -2.72 -0.73
CA LEU A 42 5.65 -3.33 -0.03
C LEU A 42 6.04 -4.62 0.69
N LYS A 43 6.91 -5.43 0.07
CA LYS A 43 7.47 -6.63 0.68
C LYS A 43 8.40 -6.32 1.85
N GLU A 44 9.27 -5.32 1.73
CA GLU A 44 10.15 -4.84 2.82
C GLU A 44 9.35 -4.36 4.03
N TRP A 45 8.18 -3.74 3.79
CA TRP A 45 7.28 -3.26 4.84
C TRP A 45 6.32 -4.33 5.38
N ALA A 46 6.41 -5.58 4.90
CA ALA A 46 5.51 -6.67 5.26
C ALA A 46 4.01 -6.34 5.08
N VAL A 47 3.68 -5.56 4.03
CA VAL A 47 2.30 -5.23 3.68
C VAL A 47 1.67 -6.37 2.90
N ASP A 48 0.53 -6.87 3.35
CA ASP A 48 -0.28 -7.81 2.59
C ASP A 48 -1.10 -7.06 1.52
N VAL A 49 -1.01 -7.51 0.27
CA VAL A 49 -1.63 -6.87 -0.89
C VAL A 49 -2.60 -7.85 -1.53
N LEU A 50 -3.86 -7.43 -1.67
CA LEU A 50 -4.89 -8.21 -2.34
C LEU A 50 -4.64 -8.20 -3.86
N GLN A 51 -4.74 -9.37 -4.51
CA GLN A 51 -4.72 -9.44 -5.97
C GLN A 51 -5.99 -8.80 -6.53
N TRP A 52 -5.82 -7.82 -7.43
CA TRP A 52 -6.92 -7.09 -8.06
C TRP A 52 -7.03 -7.43 -9.54
N PRO A 53 -8.23 -7.74 -10.06
CA PRO A 53 -8.43 -7.96 -11.49
C PRO A 53 -8.20 -6.66 -12.29
N ALA A 54 -7.67 -6.80 -13.51
CA ALA A 54 -7.47 -5.66 -14.39
C ALA A 54 -8.81 -5.04 -14.81
N GLU A 55 -8.82 -3.72 -15.00
CA GLU A 55 -9.97 -2.98 -15.53
C GLU A 55 -11.30 -3.22 -14.76
N SER A 56 -11.21 -3.39 -13.44
CA SER A 56 -12.37 -3.63 -12.57
C SER A 56 -12.63 -2.46 -11.60
N PRO A 57 -13.02 -1.27 -12.10
CA PRO A 57 -13.33 -0.13 -11.26
C PRO A 57 -14.64 -0.35 -10.46
N ASP A 58 -15.55 -1.18 -10.98
CA ASP A 58 -16.81 -1.56 -10.35
C ASP A 58 -16.65 -2.27 -9.00
N LEU A 59 -15.54 -2.97 -8.82
CA LEU A 59 -15.21 -3.64 -7.57
C LEU A 59 -14.64 -2.67 -6.52
N ASN A 60 -14.20 -1.47 -6.92
CA ASN A 60 -13.49 -0.55 -6.06
C ASN A 60 -14.46 0.37 -5.31
N PRO A 61 -14.60 0.25 -3.97
CA PRO A 61 -15.54 1.06 -3.22
C PRO A 61 -15.28 2.57 -3.31
N ILE A 62 -14.05 3.00 -3.64
CA ILE A 62 -13.71 4.43 -3.78
C ILE A 62 -14.36 5.08 -5.00
N GLU A 63 -14.72 4.30 -6.02
CA GLU A 63 -15.38 4.77 -7.24
C GLU A 63 -16.89 4.95 -7.06
N LEU A 64 -17.44 4.49 -5.93
CA LEU A 64 -18.87 4.57 -5.61
C LEU A 64 -19.26 5.81 -4.79
N VAL A 65 -18.33 6.78 -4.65
CA VAL A 65 -18.53 8.03 -3.89
C VAL A 65 -19.11 9.16 -4.74
#